data_AF-A0A1E7HCA5-F1
#
_entry.id   AF-A0A1E7HCA5-F1
#
_cell.length_a   1.000
_cell.length_b   1.000
_cell.length_c   1.000
_cell.angle_alpha   90.00
_cell.angle_beta   90.00
_cell.angle_gamma   90.00
#
_symmetry.space_group_name_H-M   'P 1'
#
loop_
_entity.id
_entity.type
_entity.pdbx_description
1 polymer ?
#
loop_
_entity_poly.entity_id
_entity_poly.type
_entity_poly.pdbx_seq_one_letter_code
_entity_poly.pdbx_strand_id
1 'polypeptide(L)'
;MYTAETIMKSYLTIGYDAVAVSSNDLSAGRQFFEKSAEFNFPWISANIFDASGNLLFKPSILKEVGGITFGIIGLTGRGNYSNEQAVIGDWEKPLTVELQYLAPKSDMVILLSNLPFSENVIITQSFPEVDLIITADKKRGNLAPQLSHNALITQSQSRGKYLGRLFIKYQQSGKWSYDSSNNLKILENRIKSVERQIIQLEKKKSHSTQTKFTARFNKLTSIKRDLENKQEIETANLKQRESTNERMNTFKANFIPIRPRSQESQEIKQMIAELKNRINKYLKKAD
;
A
#
# COMPACT_ATOMS: atom_id res chain seq x y z
N MET A 1 14.44 17.99 -15.56
CA MET A 1 14.06 17.08 -16.67
C MET A 1 14.84 15.75 -16.67
N TYR A 2 16.18 15.73 -16.75
CA TYR A 2 16.96 14.48 -16.91
C TYR A 2 16.72 13.42 -15.82
N THR A 3 16.65 13.84 -14.55
CA THR A 3 16.38 12.92 -13.43
C THR A 3 14.99 12.29 -13.54
N ALA A 4 13.96 13.08 -13.84
CA ALA A 4 12.58 12.60 -13.99
C ALA A 4 12.46 11.61 -15.15
N GLU A 5 13.12 11.88 -16.29
CA GLU A 5 13.18 10.95 -17.43
C GLU A 5 13.84 9.61 -17.06
N THR A 6 14.92 9.65 -16.27
CA THR A 6 15.62 8.42 -15.84
C THR A 6 14.77 7.60 -14.89
N ILE A 7 14.05 8.24 -13.97
CA ILE A 7 13.09 7.58 -13.06
C ILE A 7 11.96 6.92 -13.86
N MET A 8 11.37 7.65 -14.81
CA MET A 8 10.34 7.15 -15.71
C MET A 8 10.83 5.91 -16.48
N LYS A 9 12.02 5.96 -17.10
CA LYS A 9 12.60 4.79 -17.80
C LYS A 9 12.82 3.61 -16.86
N SER A 10 13.27 3.86 -15.63
CA SER A 10 13.45 2.80 -14.64
C SER A 10 12.12 2.10 -14.31
N TYR A 11 11.02 2.85 -14.18
CA TYR A 11 9.69 2.29 -13.91
C TYR A 11 9.20 1.43 -15.07
N LEU A 12 9.47 1.84 -16.31
CA LEU A 12 9.16 1.05 -17.51
C LEU A 12 9.97 -0.25 -17.56
N THR A 13 11.29 -0.20 -17.29
CA THR A 13 12.14 -1.39 -17.19
C THR A 13 11.68 -2.35 -16.09
N ILE A 14 11.21 -1.83 -14.95
CA ILE A 14 10.66 -2.66 -13.86
C ILE A 14 9.31 -3.28 -14.26
N GLY A 15 8.57 -2.66 -15.19
CA GLY A 15 7.28 -3.14 -15.68
C GLY A 15 6.11 -2.69 -14.82
N TYR A 16 6.08 -1.43 -14.40
CA TYR A 16 4.92 -0.86 -13.70
C TYR A 16 3.68 -0.84 -14.61
N ASP A 17 2.55 -1.35 -14.12
CA ASP A 17 1.26 -1.29 -14.84
C ASP A 17 0.54 0.06 -14.69
N ALA A 18 0.71 0.75 -13.56
CA ALA A 18 0.07 2.03 -13.25
C ALA A 18 0.95 2.87 -12.32
N VAL A 19 0.92 4.19 -12.54
CA VAL A 19 1.60 5.18 -11.69
C VAL A 19 0.65 6.35 -11.45
N ALA A 20 0.19 6.50 -10.21
CA ALA A 20 -0.65 7.65 -9.85
C ALA A 20 0.18 8.93 -9.79
N VAL A 21 -0.33 10.00 -10.39
CA VAL A 21 0.31 11.32 -10.36
C VAL A 21 0.18 11.92 -8.96
N SER A 22 1.26 12.45 -8.40
CA SER A 22 1.25 13.27 -7.18
C SER A 22 1.40 14.75 -7.50
N SER A 23 1.09 15.61 -6.53
CA SER A 23 1.33 17.06 -6.67
C SER A 23 2.80 17.40 -6.97
N ASN A 24 3.74 16.56 -6.52
CA ASN A 24 5.18 16.78 -6.72
C ASN A 24 5.61 16.44 -8.15
N ASP A 25 4.94 15.49 -8.80
CA ASP A 25 5.24 15.10 -10.18
C ASP A 25 4.87 16.22 -11.15
N LEU A 26 3.81 16.98 -10.85
CA LEU A 26 3.37 18.14 -11.64
C LEU A 26 4.44 19.23 -11.80
N SER A 27 5.37 19.33 -10.84
CA SER A 27 6.51 20.26 -10.89
C SER A 27 7.53 19.91 -11.98
N ALA A 28 7.47 18.72 -12.57
CA ALA A 28 8.33 18.35 -13.69
C ALA A 28 7.99 19.11 -14.99
N GLY A 29 6.81 19.72 -15.05
CA GLY A 29 6.36 20.57 -16.15
C GLY A 29 5.83 19.81 -17.36
N ARG A 30 5.11 20.53 -18.23
CA ARG A 30 4.41 19.97 -19.40
C ARG A 30 5.31 19.17 -20.34
N GLN A 31 6.51 19.67 -20.65
CA GLN A 31 7.45 19.01 -21.54
C GLN A 31 7.83 17.59 -21.06
N PHE A 32 7.91 17.38 -19.74
CA PHE A 32 8.16 16.04 -19.20
C PHE A 32 6.97 15.10 -19.44
N PHE A 33 5.74 15.59 -19.25
CA PHE A 33 4.55 14.78 -19.46
C PHE A 33 4.32 14.45 -20.94
N GLU A 34 4.50 15.41 -21.85
CA GLU A 34 4.48 15.18 -23.30
C GLU A 34 5.47 14.09 -23.70
N LYS A 35 6.71 14.20 -23.22
CA LYS A 35 7.73 13.17 -23.44
C LYS A 35 7.33 11.83 -22.82
N SER A 36 6.74 11.81 -21.63
CA SER A 36 6.32 10.56 -21.00
C SER A 36 5.20 9.85 -21.77
N ALA A 37 4.35 10.62 -22.47
CA ALA A 37 3.31 10.07 -23.33
C ALA A 37 3.92 9.35 -24.56
N GLU A 38 5.04 9.85 -25.12
CA GLU A 38 5.78 9.16 -26.20
C GLU A 38 6.26 7.77 -25.79
N PHE A 39 6.55 7.55 -24.49
CA PHE A 39 6.96 6.26 -23.94
C PHE A 39 5.78 5.41 -23.43
N ASN A 40 4.53 5.82 -23.68
CA ASN A 40 3.33 5.19 -23.13
C ASN A 40 3.40 4.99 -21.61
N PHE A 41 3.96 5.96 -20.89
CA PHE A 41 4.09 5.85 -19.45
C PHE A 41 2.69 5.80 -18.80
N PRO A 42 2.42 4.85 -17.89
CA PRO A 42 1.07 4.56 -17.43
C PRO A 42 0.63 5.51 -16.29
N TRP A 43 0.67 6.82 -16.58
CA TRP A 43 0.13 7.83 -15.67
C TRP A 43 -1.37 7.67 -15.52
N ILE A 44 -1.84 7.69 -14.26
CA ILE A 44 -3.26 7.79 -13.94
C ILE A 44 -3.54 8.88 -12.91
N SER A 45 -4.63 9.62 -13.12
CA SER A 45 -5.25 10.50 -12.13
C SER A 45 -6.63 10.92 -12.60
N ALA A 46 -7.65 10.70 -11.78
CA ALA A 46 -9.04 11.06 -12.09
C ALA A 46 -9.37 12.51 -11.76
N ASN A 47 -8.51 13.23 -11.03
CA ASN A 47 -8.84 14.57 -10.52
C ASN A 47 -7.80 15.64 -10.86
N ILE A 48 -7.09 15.49 -11.98
CA ILE A 48 -6.23 16.54 -12.52
C ILE A 48 -6.78 17.01 -13.87
N PHE A 49 -7.04 18.31 -13.95
CA PHE A 49 -7.67 18.96 -15.09
C PHE A 49 -6.77 20.04 -15.72
N ASP A 50 -7.00 20.33 -16.99
CA ASP A 50 -6.49 21.54 -17.64
C ASP A 50 -7.37 22.75 -17.28
N ALA A 51 -6.98 23.94 -17.76
CA ALA A 51 -7.74 25.17 -17.55
C ALA A 51 -9.13 25.17 -18.21
N SER A 52 -9.39 24.25 -19.15
CA SER A 52 -10.69 24.08 -19.82
C SER A 52 -11.59 23.05 -19.12
N GLY A 53 -11.09 22.38 -18.07
CA GLY A 53 -11.80 21.35 -17.32
C GLY A 53 -11.67 19.93 -17.89
N ASN A 54 -10.79 19.70 -18.87
CA ASN A 54 -10.52 18.36 -19.40
C ASN A 54 -9.49 17.62 -18.54
N LEU A 55 -9.60 16.30 -18.45
CA LEU A 55 -8.60 15.48 -17.75
C LEU A 55 -7.24 15.54 -18.46
N LEU A 56 -6.17 15.76 -17.68
CA LEU A 56 -4.79 15.72 -18.19
C LEU A 56 -4.22 14.31 -18.27
N PHE A 57 -4.79 13.37 -17.52
CA PHE A 57 -4.34 11.98 -17.45
C PHE A 57 -5.52 11.04 -17.60
N LYS A 58 -5.26 9.78 -17.96
CA LYS A 58 -6.29 8.75 -17.86
C LYS A 58 -6.73 8.65 -16.39
N PRO A 59 -8.03 8.57 -16.09
CA PRO A 59 -8.48 8.46 -14.70
C PRO A 59 -8.10 7.11 -14.09
N SER A 60 -8.06 6.08 -14.94
CA SER A 60 -7.92 4.69 -14.54
C SER A 60 -7.38 3.77 -15.65
N ILE A 61 -7.15 2.50 -15.29
CA ILE A 61 -6.95 1.40 -16.22
C ILE A 61 -7.72 0.15 -15.79
N LEU A 62 -8.05 -0.71 -16.76
CA LEU A 62 -8.47 -2.09 -16.53
C LEU A 62 -7.32 -3.02 -16.86
N LYS A 63 -7.05 -3.99 -15.97
CA LYS A 63 -5.97 -4.97 -16.14
C LYS A 63 -6.47 -6.36 -15.77
N GLU A 64 -6.40 -7.30 -16.70
CA GLU A 64 -6.69 -8.70 -16.42
C GLU A 64 -5.39 -9.46 -16.09
N VAL A 65 -5.38 -10.18 -14.97
CA VAL A 65 -4.27 -11.05 -14.57
C VAL A 65 -4.83 -12.35 -14.00
N GLY A 66 -4.49 -13.48 -14.62
CA GLY A 66 -4.90 -14.80 -14.12
C GLY A 66 -6.42 -15.00 -14.05
N GLY A 67 -7.16 -14.39 -14.97
CA GLY A 67 -8.63 -14.44 -15.02
C GLY A 67 -9.34 -13.55 -13.99
N ILE A 68 -8.61 -12.65 -13.33
CA ILE A 68 -9.18 -11.62 -12.44
C ILE A 68 -8.97 -10.25 -13.10
N THR A 69 -10.03 -9.47 -13.19
CA THR A 69 -10.00 -8.11 -13.75
C THR A 69 -9.88 -7.07 -12.65
N PHE A 70 -8.82 -6.26 -12.72
CA PHE A 70 -8.54 -5.17 -11.78
C PHE A 70 -8.87 -3.83 -12.42
N GLY A 71 -9.74 -3.05 -11.77
CA GLY A 71 -9.93 -1.64 -12.07
C GLY A 71 -9.02 -0.80 -11.20
N ILE A 72 -8.10 -0.03 -11.79
CA ILE A 72 -7.10 0.74 -11.05
C ILE A 72 -7.33 2.23 -11.27
N ILE A 73 -7.70 2.96 -10.23
CA ILE A 73 -8.00 4.40 -10.26
C ILE A 73 -6.86 5.18 -9.61
N GLY A 74 -6.49 6.33 -10.17
CA GLY A 74 -5.54 7.26 -9.55
C GLY A 74 -6.22 8.47 -8.92
N LEU A 75 -5.82 8.86 -7.71
CA LEU A 75 -6.23 10.13 -7.11
C LEU A 75 -5.04 10.92 -6.57
N THR A 76 -5.05 12.22 -6.88
CA THR A 76 -4.00 13.15 -6.52
C THR A 76 -4.45 14.05 -5.39
N GLY A 77 -3.70 14.05 -4.29
CA GLY A 77 -3.95 14.97 -3.19
C GLY A 77 -3.49 16.39 -3.47
N ARG A 78 -4.19 17.34 -2.86
CA ARG A 78 -3.79 18.75 -2.89
C ARG A 78 -2.39 18.90 -2.30
N GLY A 79 -1.57 19.72 -2.94
CA GLY A 79 -0.22 19.99 -2.50
C GLY A 79 0.29 21.30 -3.06
N ASN A 80 1.44 21.73 -2.57
CA ASN A 80 2.08 22.95 -3.04
C ASN A 80 2.78 22.64 -4.37
N TYR A 81 2.13 22.99 -5.48
CA TYR A 81 2.74 23.01 -6.80
C TYR A 81 2.40 24.36 -7.46
N SER A 82 3.37 24.97 -8.13
CA SER A 82 3.15 26.18 -8.93
C SER A 82 3.17 25.77 -10.39
N ASN A 83 2.02 25.33 -10.90
CA ASN A 83 1.87 25.08 -12.33
C ASN A 83 0.51 25.62 -12.77
N GLU A 84 0.52 26.71 -13.55
CA GLU A 84 -0.67 27.38 -14.07
C GLU A 84 -1.47 26.49 -15.04
N GLN A 85 -0.92 25.35 -15.48
CA GLN A 85 -1.50 24.52 -16.53
C GLN A 85 -2.22 23.26 -16.01
N ALA A 86 -2.15 22.97 -14.71
CA ALA A 86 -2.81 21.82 -14.11
C ALA A 86 -3.60 22.27 -12.87
N VAL A 87 -4.84 21.79 -12.75
CA VAL A 87 -5.72 22.04 -11.60
C VAL A 87 -6.03 20.71 -10.95
N ILE A 88 -5.60 20.52 -9.70
CA ILE A 88 -6.03 19.38 -8.87
C ILE A 88 -7.43 19.69 -8.33
N GLY A 89 -8.44 19.03 -8.89
CA GLY A 89 -9.83 19.15 -8.45
C GLY A 89 -10.15 18.28 -7.23
N ASP A 90 -11.34 18.49 -6.68
CA ASP A 90 -11.91 17.65 -5.63
C ASP A 90 -12.15 16.23 -6.16
N TRP A 91 -11.89 15.23 -5.32
CA TRP A 91 -11.81 13.84 -5.76
C TRP A 91 -13.18 13.14 -5.76
N GLU A 92 -14.15 13.65 -5.02
CA GLU A 92 -15.44 13.01 -4.75
C GLU A 92 -16.22 12.76 -6.04
N LYS A 93 -16.41 13.81 -6.86
CA LYS A 93 -17.16 13.70 -8.12
C LYS A 93 -16.42 12.84 -9.15
N PRO A 94 -15.11 13.05 -9.42
CA PRO A 94 -14.39 12.20 -10.37
C PRO A 94 -14.31 10.73 -9.94
N LEU A 95 -14.09 10.45 -8.66
CA LEU A 95 -14.09 9.08 -8.14
C LEU A 95 -15.47 8.41 -8.35
N THR A 96 -16.55 9.12 -8.05
CA THR A 96 -17.92 8.60 -8.24
C THR A 96 -18.18 8.22 -9.70
N VAL A 97 -17.85 9.11 -10.63
CA VAL A 97 -18.02 8.88 -12.08
C VAL A 97 -17.17 7.69 -12.54
N GLU A 98 -15.93 7.63 -12.09
CA GLU A 98 -15.00 6.58 -12.52
C GLU A 98 -15.40 5.20 -11.96
N LEU A 99 -15.90 5.14 -10.73
CA LEU A 99 -16.40 3.90 -10.13
C LEU A 99 -17.64 3.37 -10.84
N GLN A 100 -18.57 4.23 -11.25
CA GLN A 100 -19.75 3.81 -12.03
C GLN A 100 -19.36 3.09 -13.33
N TYR A 101 -18.23 3.49 -13.93
CA TYR A 101 -17.71 2.87 -15.15
C TYR A 101 -16.89 1.60 -14.87
N LEU A 102 -16.00 1.62 -13.87
CA LEU A 102 -15.05 0.54 -13.61
C LEU A 102 -15.61 -0.60 -12.79
N ALA A 103 -16.38 -0.33 -11.74
CA ALA A 103 -16.82 -1.35 -10.79
C ALA A 103 -17.60 -2.49 -11.48
N PRO A 104 -18.53 -2.23 -12.44
CA PRO A 104 -19.22 -3.30 -13.15
C PRO A 104 -18.31 -4.16 -14.06
N LYS A 105 -17.10 -3.70 -14.35
CA LYS A 105 -16.12 -4.34 -15.24
C LYS A 105 -14.93 -4.95 -14.50
N SER A 106 -14.92 -4.83 -13.17
CA SER A 106 -13.79 -5.21 -12.33
C SER A 106 -14.25 -6.25 -11.31
N ASP A 107 -13.42 -7.27 -11.11
CA ASP A 107 -13.55 -8.18 -9.98
C ASP A 107 -13.01 -7.53 -8.69
N MET A 108 -12.04 -6.62 -8.83
CA MET A 108 -11.46 -5.86 -7.73
C MET A 108 -11.12 -4.44 -8.17
N VAL A 109 -11.50 -3.45 -7.36
CA VAL A 109 -11.11 -2.05 -7.57
C VAL A 109 -9.97 -1.65 -6.64
N ILE A 110 -8.87 -1.18 -7.24
CA ILE A 110 -7.69 -0.67 -6.56
C ILE A 110 -7.63 0.84 -6.74
N LEU A 111 -7.49 1.56 -5.62
CA LEU A 111 -7.26 2.98 -5.60
C LEU A 111 -5.80 3.29 -5.27
N LEU A 112 -5.09 3.92 -6.21
CA LEU A 112 -3.77 4.50 -5.98
C LEU A 112 -3.95 5.95 -5.55
N SER A 113 -3.72 6.24 -4.26
CA SER A 113 -4.11 7.52 -3.66
C SER A 113 -2.92 8.28 -3.07
N ASN A 114 -2.78 9.55 -3.45
CA ASN A 114 -1.90 10.50 -2.76
C ASN A 114 -2.66 11.41 -1.76
N LEU A 115 -3.90 11.06 -1.42
CA LEU A 115 -4.70 11.78 -0.42
C LEU A 115 -4.19 11.53 1.01
N PRO A 116 -4.49 12.42 1.97
CA PRO A 116 -4.31 12.15 3.39
C PRO A 116 -5.01 10.87 3.85
N PHE A 117 -4.45 10.20 4.86
CA PHE A 117 -5.05 8.97 5.40
C PHE A 117 -6.52 9.12 5.82
N SER A 118 -6.91 10.28 6.38
CA SER A 118 -8.29 10.55 6.79
C SER A 118 -9.27 10.53 5.63
N GLU A 119 -8.89 11.08 4.47
CA GLU A 119 -9.74 11.08 3.28
C GLU A 119 -9.85 9.67 2.70
N ASN A 120 -8.77 8.89 2.71
CA ASN A 120 -8.84 7.48 2.33
C ASN A 120 -9.79 6.68 3.21
N VAL A 121 -9.86 6.94 4.52
CA VAL A 121 -10.85 6.32 5.41
C VAL A 121 -12.28 6.72 5.02
N ILE A 122 -12.52 8.00 4.72
CA ILE A 122 -13.83 8.47 4.23
C ILE A 122 -14.20 7.75 2.93
N ILE A 123 -13.25 7.55 2.02
CA ILE A 123 -13.50 6.81 0.77
C ILE A 123 -13.98 5.38 1.07
N THR A 124 -13.31 4.65 1.98
CA THR A 124 -13.74 3.28 2.33
C THR A 124 -15.14 3.21 2.93
N GLN A 125 -15.63 4.30 3.53
CA GLN A 125 -16.97 4.38 4.10
C GLN A 125 -18.03 4.68 3.04
N SER A 126 -17.72 5.60 2.11
CA SER A 126 -18.68 6.11 1.14
C SER A 126 -18.73 5.30 -0.16
N PHE A 127 -17.67 4.54 -0.48
CA PHE A 127 -17.51 3.82 -1.74
C PHE A 127 -17.20 2.34 -1.47
N PRO A 128 -18.22 1.50 -1.20
CA PRO A 128 -18.04 0.07 -0.92
C PRO A 128 -17.47 -0.72 -2.11
N GLU A 129 -17.46 -0.14 -3.31
CA GLU A 129 -16.86 -0.71 -4.52
C GLU A 129 -15.33 -0.71 -4.49
N VAL A 130 -14.69 0.10 -3.62
CA VAL A 130 -13.24 0.15 -3.49
C VAL A 130 -12.75 -0.96 -2.57
N ASP A 131 -12.01 -1.93 -3.10
CA ASP A 131 -11.50 -3.07 -2.31
C ASP A 131 -10.15 -2.81 -1.65
N LEU A 132 -9.28 -2.05 -2.32
CA LEU A 132 -7.90 -1.84 -1.89
C LEU A 132 -7.43 -0.43 -2.20
N ILE A 133 -6.93 0.27 -1.19
CA ILE A 133 -6.26 1.56 -1.31
C ILE A 133 -4.77 1.38 -1.05
N ILE A 134 -3.96 1.62 -2.09
CA ILE A 134 -2.51 1.78 -1.96
C ILE A 134 -2.24 3.28 -1.85
N THR A 135 -1.97 3.73 -0.62
CA THR A 135 -1.81 5.16 -0.31
C THR A 135 -0.34 5.60 -0.32
N ALA A 136 -0.13 6.90 -0.48
CA ALA A 136 1.16 7.59 -0.39
C ALA A 136 1.09 8.79 0.57
N ASP A 137 0.67 8.55 1.83
CA ASP A 137 0.63 9.54 2.90
C ASP A 137 2.07 9.86 3.38
N LYS A 138 2.41 11.15 3.40
CA LYS A 138 3.74 11.66 3.76
C LYS A 138 4.11 11.42 5.24
N LYS A 139 3.14 11.20 6.12
CA LYS A 139 3.33 11.03 7.57
C LYS A 139 3.53 9.57 7.97
N ARG A 140 3.31 8.61 7.06
CA ARG A 140 3.33 7.18 7.34
C ARG A 140 4.34 6.45 6.45
N GLY A 141 4.79 5.29 6.90
CA GLY A 141 5.63 4.39 6.10
C GLY A 141 5.47 2.96 6.56
N ASN A 142 5.55 2.00 5.62
CA ASN A 142 5.25 0.58 5.85
C ASN A 142 3.98 0.36 6.68
N LEU A 143 2.86 0.91 6.20
CA LEU A 143 1.55 0.73 6.80
C LEU A 143 1.06 -0.68 6.48
N ALA A 144 1.11 -1.58 7.46
CA ALA A 144 0.47 -2.90 7.34
C ALA A 144 -1.01 -2.73 6.94
N PRO A 145 -1.58 -3.61 6.09
CA PRO A 145 -2.95 -3.43 5.62
C PRO A 145 -3.93 -3.31 6.78
N GLN A 146 -4.63 -2.19 6.80
CA GLN A 146 -5.69 -1.91 7.76
C GLN A 146 -7.03 -2.15 7.07
N LEU A 147 -7.84 -3.03 7.64
CA LEU A 147 -9.21 -3.20 7.21
C LEU A 147 -10.02 -1.99 7.72
N SER A 148 -10.61 -1.24 6.80
CA SER A 148 -11.54 -0.15 7.09
C SER A 148 -12.80 -0.42 6.29
N HIS A 149 -13.93 -0.62 6.98
CA HIS A 149 -15.17 -1.11 6.38
C HIS A 149 -14.92 -2.42 5.59
N ASN A 150 -15.11 -2.42 4.27
CA ASN A 150 -14.81 -3.55 3.40
C ASN A 150 -13.67 -3.23 2.41
N ALA A 151 -12.69 -2.44 2.83
CA ALA A 151 -11.53 -2.10 2.01
C ALA A 151 -10.23 -2.20 2.81
N LEU A 152 -9.13 -2.53 2.15
CA LEU A 152 -7.79 -2.53 2.75
C LEU A 152 -7.09 -1.21 2.46
N ILE A 153 -6.46 -0.60 3.46
CA ILE A 153 -5.56 0.56 3.28
C ILE A 153 -4.15 0.15 3.63
N THR A 154 -3.19 0.30 2.70
CA THR A 154 -1.78 -0.05 2.92
C THR A 154 -0.84 0.89 2.17
N GLN A 155 0.44 0.90 2.55
CA GLN A 155 1.47 1.72 1.92
C GLN A 155 2.87 1.18 2.21
N SER A 156 3.78 1.25 1.24
CA SER A 156 5.23 1.04 1.43
C SER A 156 5.95 2.32 1.87
N GLN A 157 7.08 2.17 2.56
CA GLN A 157 7.94 3.29 2.94
C GLN A 157 8.44 4.08 1.72
N SER A 158 8.67 5.37 1.93
CA SER A 158 9.22 6.29 0.94
C SER A 158 10.65 5.92 0.47
N ARG A 159 11.05 6.53 -0.66
CA ARG A 159 12.41 6.48 -1.22
C ARG A 159 12.88 5.08 -1.64
N GLY A 160 11.96 4.19 -1.99
CA GLY A 160 12.31 2.84 -2.48
C GLY A 160 13.06 1.99 -1.46
N LYS A 161 12.95 2.30 -0.16
CA LYS A 161 13.62 1.52 0.91
C LYS A 161 13.01 0.13 1.08
N TYR A 162 11.76 -0.04 0.69
CA TYR A 162 11.01 -1.28 0.84
C TYR A 162 10.15 -1.52 -0.40
N LEU A 163 10.08 -2.78 -0.82
CA LEU A 163 9.07 -3.27 -1.74
C LEU A 163 7.89 -3.83 -0.93
N GLY A 164 6.72 -3.23 -1.10
CA GLY A 164 5.47 -3.78 -0.56
C GLY A 164 5.01 -4.96 -1.40
N ARG A 165 4.77 -6.11 -0.77
CA ARG A 165 4.19 -7.29 -1.42
C ARG A 165 2.94 -7.72 -0.66
N LEU A 166 1.79 -7.58 -1.29
CA LEU A 166 0.50 -8.02 -0.77
C LEU A 166 0.09 -9.31 -1.48
N PHE A 167 -0.07 -10.38 -0.71
CA PHE A 167 -0.68 -11.62 -1.17
C PHE A 167 -2.16 -11.57 -0.86
N ILE A 168 -2.99 -11.87 -1.85
CA ILE A 168 -4.45 -11.90 -1.74
C ILE A 168 -4.91 -13.29 -2.11
N LYS A 169 -5.74 -13.90 -1.25
CA LYS A 169 -6.57 -15.03 -1.62
C LYS A 169 -7.95 -14.48 -1.96
N TYR A 170 -8.23 -14.37 -3.24
CA TYR A 170 -9.46 -13.78 -3.75
C TYR A 170 -10.56 -14.84 -3.91
N GLN A 171 -11.78 -14.46 -3.55
CA GLN A 171 -13.02 -15.16 -3.76
C GLN A 171 -14.06 -14.14 -4.23
N GLN A 172 -14.67 -14.40 -5.38
CA GLN A 172 -15.67 -13.51 -5.97
C GLN A 172 -16.79 -13.21 -4.97
N SER A 173 -17.10 -11.92 -4.80
CA SER A 173 -18.08 -11.39 -3.84
C SER A 173 -17.74 -11.65 -2.36
N GLY A 174 -16.49 -12.02 -2.06
CA GLY A 174 -16.04 -12.23 -0.69
C GLY A 174 -15.77 -10.93 0.05
N LYS A 175 -16.08 -10.90 1.35
CA LYS A 175 -15.70 -9.77 2.22
C LYS A 175 -14.26 -9.93 2.69
N TRP A 176 -13.58 -8.83 2.99
CA TRP A 176 -12.23 -8.91 3.56
C TRP A 176 -12.26 -9.44 4.98
N SER A 177 -11.39 -10.40 5.27
CA SER A 177 -11.11 -10.85 6.62
C SER A 177 -9.61 -11.06 6.83
N TYR A 178 -9.19 -10.94 8.09
CA TYR A 178 -7.90 -11.50 8.48
C TYR A 178 -7.94 -13.02 8.32
N ASP A 179 -6.79 -13.63 8.01
CA ASP A 179 -6.64 -15.08 7.99
C ASP A 179 -6.67 -15.61 9.44
N SER A 180 -7.87 -15.90 9.91
CA SER A 180 -8.10 -16.32 11.28
C SER A 180 -7.44 -17.66 11.61
N SER A 181 -7.28 -18.55 10.64
CA SER A 181 -6.56 -19.82 10.85
C SER A 181 -5.09 -19.60 11.18
N ASN A 182 -4.45 -18.69 10.44
CA ASN A 182 -3.06 -18.31 10.69
C ASN A 182 -2.93 -17.46 11.98
N ASN A 183 -3.90 -16.58 12.26
CA ASN A 183 -3.92 -15.82 13.52
C ASN A 183 -4.04 -16.73 14.74
N LEU A 184 -4.90 -17.75 14.71
CA LEU A 184 -5.01 -18.75 15.78
C LEU A 184 -3.67 -19.44 16.01
N LYS A 185 -3.00 -19.89 14.95
CA LYS A 185 -1.67 -20.50 15.05
C LYS A 185 -0.63 -19.55 15.66
N ILE A 186 -0.69 -18.25 15.35
CA ILE A 186 0.19 -17.23 15.95
C ILE A 186 -0.13 -17.06 17.44
N LEU A 187 -1.41 -16.97 17.80
CA LEU A 187 -1.86 -16.84 19.19
C LEU A 187 -1.43 -18.06 20.02
N GLU A 188 -1.66 -19.28 19.52
CA GLU A 188 -1.21 -20.53 20.15
C GLU A 188 0.30 -20.53 20.42
N ASN A 189 1.10 -20.14 19.43
CA ASN A 189 2.56 -20.08 19.59
C ASN A 189 2.97 -19.03 20.63
N ARG A 190 2.28 -17.89 20.71
CA ARG A 190 2.53 -16.87 21.74
C ARG A 190 2.14 -17.36 23.13
N ILE A 191 0.99 -18.04 23.27
CA ILE A 191 0.55 -18.64 24.53
C ILE A 191 1.59 -19.66 25.00
N LYS A 192 1.98 -20.62 24.14
CA LYS A 192 3.04 -21.62 24.45
C LYS A 192 4.38 -20.97 24.81
N SER A 193 4.71 -19.82 24.24
CA SER A 193 5.93 -19.07 24.58
C SER A 193 5.83 -18.45 25.98
N VAL A 194 4.70 -17.82 26.31
CA VAL A 194 4.44 -17.22 27.63
C VAL A 194 4.36 -18.30 28.71
N GLU A 195 3.70 -19.43 28.45
CA GLU A 195 3.66 -20.57 29.36
C GLU A 195 5.05 -21.10 29.69
N ARG A 196 5.90 -21.27 28.67
CA ARG A 196 7.31 -21.65 28.89
C ARG A 196 8.04 -20.63 29.75
N GLN A 197 7.80 -19.33 29.57
CA GLN A 197 8.40 -18.30 30.43
C GLN A 197 7.92 -18.38 31.87
N ILE A 198 6.62 -18.66 32.10
CA ILE A 198 6.05 -18.85 33.44
C ILE A 198 6.70 -20.06 34.12
N ILE A 199 6.75 -21.22 33.44
CA ILE A 199 7.38 -22.45 33.97
C ILE A 199 8.85 -22.19 34.33
N GLN A 200 9.59 -21.49 33.47
CA GLN A 200 10.99 -21.15 33.74
C GLN A 200 11.15 -20.16 34.91
N LEU A 201 10.20 -19.24 35.07
CA LEU A 201 10.19 -18.30 36.19
C LEU A 201 9.93 -19.04 37.51
N GLU A 202 8.98 -19.96 37.54
CA GLU A 202 8.65 -20.80 38.71
C GLU A 202 9.84 -21.66 39.14
N LYS A 203 10.58 -22.25 38.20
CA LYS A 203 11.82 -22.99 38.50
C LYS A 203 12.91 -22.12 39.14
N LYS A 204 12.96 -20.82 38.81
CA LYS A 204 13.94 -19.87 39.34
C LYS A 204 13.49 -19.19 40.64
N LYS A 205 12.27 -19.47 41.14
CA LYS A 205 11.70 -18.89 42.36
C LYS A 205 12.60 -19.05 43.59
N SER A 206 13.42 -20.11 43.62
CA SER A 206 14.40 -20.36 44.69
C SER A 206 15.53 -19.33 44.78
N HIS A 207 15.82 -18.55 43.72
CA HIS A 207 17.02 -17.70 43.63
C HIS A 207 16.74 -16.19 43.45
N SER A 208 15.47 -15.74 43.37
CA SER A 208 15.12 -14.34 43.06
C SER A 208 14.37 -13.64 44.21
N THR A 209 14.59 -12.33 44.40
CA THR A 209 13.84 -11.51 45.37
C THR A 209 12.33 -11.65 45.19
N GLN A 210 11.61 -12.03 46.26
CA GLN A 210 10.16 -12.34 46.27
C GLN A 210 9.32 -11.32 45.48
N THR A 211 9.59 -10.02 45.65
CA THR A 211 8.86 -8.93 44.99
C THR A 211 9.04 -8.89 43.47
N LYS A 212 10.27 -9.12 42.97
CA LYS A 212 10.56 -9.13 41.52
C LYS A 212 9.94 -10.34 40.83
N PHE A 213 9.92 -11.49 41.53
CA PHE A 213 9.22 -12.69 41.07
C PHE A 213 7.72 -12.42 40.92
N THR A 214 7.06 -11.97 41.98
CA THR A 214 5.60 -11.75 42.00
C THR A 214 5.17 -10.76 40.91
N ALA A 215 5.88 -9.64 40.75
CA ALA A 215 5.57 -8.66 39.71
C ALA A 215 5.68 -9.25 38.29
N ARG A 216 6.75 -10.01 38.01
CA ARG A 216 6.94 -10.62 36.69
C ARG A 216 5.96 -11.76 36.42
N PHE A 217 5.64 -12.56 37.43
CA PHE A 217 4.67 -13.64 37.34
C PHE A 217 3.28 -13.08 37.01
N ASN A 218 2.79 -12.11 37.80
CA ASN A 218 1.49 -11.48 37.58
C ASN A 218 1.38 -10.86 36.17
N LYS A 219 2.44 -10.21 35.70
CA LYS A 219 2.50 -9.67 34.33
C LYS A 219 2.36 -10.76 33.27
N LEU A 220 3.11 -11.86 33.37
CA LEU A 220 3.04 -12.95 32.40
C LEU A 220 1.67 -13.65 32.42
N THR A 221 1.09 -13.86 33.60
CA THR A 221 -0.25 -14.45 33.75
C THR A 221 -1.33 -13.55 33.14
N SER A 222 -1.24 -12.23 33.35
CA SER A 222 -2.14 -11.27 32.69
C SER A 222 -2.00 -11.31 31.17
N ILE A 223 -0.78 -11.32 30.63
CA ILE A 223 -0.54 -11.44 29.18
C ILE A 223 -1.12 -12.76 28.64
N LYS A 224 -0.93 -13.87 29.36
CA LYS A 224 -1.47 -15.17 28.97
C LYS A 224 -3.00 -15.10 28.87
N ARG A 225 -3.67 -14.59 29.90
CA ARG A 225 -5.13 -14.43 29.93
C ARG A 225 -5.64 -13.58 28.76
N ASP A 226 -4.98 -12.47 28.46
CA ASP A 226 -5.35 -11.61 27.33
C ASP A 226 -5.19 -12.31 25.96
N LEU A 227 -4.17 -13.17 25.82
CA LEU A 227 -3.96 -13.95 24.60
C LEU A 227 -4.99 -15.08 24.46
N GLU A 228 -5.34 -15.77 25.56
CA GLU A 228 -6.37 -16.80 25.59
C GLU A 228 -7.75 -16.23 25.24
N ASN A 229 -8.12 -15.08 25.82
CA ASN A 229 -9.36 -14.37 25.46
C ASN A 229 -9.41 -14.04 23.95
N LYS A 230 -8.29 -13.56 23.37
CA LYS A 230 -8.20 -13.30 21.93
C LYS A 230 -8.33 -14.58 21.10
N GLN A 231 -7.75 -15.68 21.56
CA GLN A 231 -7.85 -16.98 20.91
C GLN A 231 -9.30 -17.49 20.92
N GLU A 232 -10.00 -17.34 22.04
CA GLU A 232 -11.41 -17.74 22.17
C GLU A 232 -12.32 -16.95 21.22
N ILE A 233 -12.16 -15.62 21.17
CA ILE A 233 -12.89 -14.76 20.23
C ILE A 233 -12.62 -15.16 18.79
N GLU A 234 -11.34 -15.35 18.42
CA GLU A 234 -10.97 -15.73 17.06
C GLU A 234 -11.50 -17.12 16.67
N THR A 235 -11.55 -18.05 17.64
CA THR A 235 -12.12 -19.40 17.45
C THR A 235 -13.64 -19.34 17.26
N ALA A 236 -14.33 -18.52 18.05
CA ALA A 236 -15.77 -18.31 17.90
C ALA A 236 -16.10 -17.69 16.54
N ASN A 237 -15.33 -16.67 16.12
CA ASN A 237 -15.46 -16.06 14.79
C ASN A 237 -15.27 -17.09 13.67
N LEU A 238 -14.30 -17.99 13.79
CA LEU A 238 -14.09 -19.05 12.80
C LEU A 238 -15.27 -20.03 12.72
N LYS A 239 -15.77 -20.51 13.87
CA LYS A 239 -16.93 -21.41 13.90
C LYS A 239 -18.19 -20.77 13.33
N GLN A 240 -18.42 -19.49 13.64
CA GLN A 240 -19.54 -18.73 13.08
C GLN A 240 -19.40 -18.56 11.56
N ARG A 241 -18.17 -18.40 11.04
CA ARG A 241 -17.92 -18.30 9.59
C ARG A 241 -18.12 -19.63 8.87
N GLU A 242 -17.71 -20.73 9.48
CA GLU A 242 -17.94 -22.08 8.94
C GLU A 242 -19.44 -22.38 8.83
N SER A 243 -20.27 -21.85 9.74
CA SER A 243 -21.73 -22.05 9.69
C SER A 243 -22.44 -21.14 8.69
N THR A 244 -21.91 -19.95 8.38
CA THR A 244 -22.53 -19.02 7.42
C THR A 244 -22.13 -19.27 5.96
N ASN A 245 -21.12 -20.11 5.71
CA ASN A 245 -20.56 -20.40 4.38
C ASN A 245 -20.19 -19.12 3.59
N GLU A 246 -19.84 -18.04 4.30
CA GLU A 246 -19.50 -16.77 3.69
C GLU A 246 -18.15 -16.87 2.97
N ARG A 247 -18.11 -16.41 1.72
CA ARG A 247 -16.86 -16.28 0.96
C ARG A 247 -16.04 -15.13 1.53
N MET A 248 -14.75 -15.34 1.71
CA MET A 248 -13.85 -14.39 2.33
C MET A 248 -12.59 -14.19 1.50
N ASN A 249 -12.25 -12.93 1.32
CA ASN A 249 -10.97 -12.50 0.81
C ASN A 249 -10.00 -12.41 2.00
N THR A 250 -8.85 -13.07 1.90
CA THR A 250 -7.80 -12.96 2.93
C THR A 250 -6.53 -12.39 2.34
N PHE A 251 -5.71 -11.80 3.21
CA PHE A 251 -4.50 -11.11 2.78
C PHE A 251 -3.32 -11.36 3.71
N LYS A 252 -2.12 -11.24 3.13
CA LYS A 252 -0.86 -11.23 3.86
C LYS A 252 0.08 -10.22 3.22
N ALA A 253 0.59 -9.28 4.01
CA ALA A 253 1.55 -8.30 3.54
C ALA A 253 2.95 -8.57 4.07
N ASN A 254 3.93 -8.36 3.20
CA ASN A 254 5.34 -8.31 3.53
C ASN A 254 5.94 -6.99 3.02
N PHE A 255 6.77 -6.34 3.84
CA PHE A 255 7.61 -5.24 3.41
C PHE A 255 9.05 -5.76 3.27
N ILE A 256 9.50 -5.91 2.03
CA ILE A 256 10.82 -6.48 1.73
C ILE A 256 11.82 -5.31 1.69
N PRO A 257 12.79 -5.21 2.61
CA PRO A 257 13.78 -4.15 2.57
C PRO A 257 14.64 -4.27 1.31
N ILE A 258 14.70 -3.19 0.53
CA ILE A 258 15.59 -3.10 -0.62
C ILE A 258 16.95 -2.67 -0.08
N ARG A 259 17.87 -3.62 0.01
CA ARG A 259 19.27 -3.34 0.33
C ARG A 259 20.02 -3.00 -0.96
N PRO A 260 21.00 -2.07 -0.92
CA PRO A 260 21.94 -1.92 -2.02
C PRO A 260 22.55 -3.30 -2.32
N ARG A 261 22.31 -3.84 -3.52
CA ARG A 261 22.92 -5.11 -3.92
C ARG A 261 24.42 -4.90 -4.10
N SER A 262 25.21 -5.92 -3.81
CA SER A 262 26.63 -5.98 -4.21
C SER A 262 26.80 -6.02 -5.74
N GLN A 263 25.78 -6.49 -6.47
CA GLN A 263 25.71 -6.46 -7.94
C GLN A 263 24.44 -5.72 -8.38
N GLU A 264 24.62 -4.49 -8.85
CA GLU A 264 23.56 -3.72 -9.52
C GLU A 264 23.37 -4.26 -10.95
N SER A 265 22.14 -4.18 -11.47
CA SER A 265 21.86 -4.49 -12.88
C SER A 265 22.75 -3.63 -13.79
N GLN A 266 23.37 -4.26 -14.80
CA GLN A 266 24.18 -3.55 -15.80
C GLN A 266 23.37 -2.46 -16.52
N GLU A 267 22.08 -2.73 -16.77
CA GLU A 267 21.16 -1.77 -17.37
C GLU A 267 20.97 -0.53 -16.48
N ILE A 268 20.72 -0.72 -15.18
CA ILE A 268 20.57 0.39 -14.23
C ILE A 268 21.89 1.17 -14.07
N LYS A 269 23.03 0.48 -14.05
CA LYS A 269 24.35 1.13 -14.02
C LYS A 269 24.56 2.03 -15.23
N GLN A 270 24.23 1.55 -16.43
CA GLN A 270 24.31 2.33 -17.66
C GLN A 270 23.39 3.54 -17.61
N MET A 271 22.13 3.38 -17.20
CA MET A 271 21.19 4.50 -17.03
C MET A 271 21.72 5.58 -16.06
N ILE A 272 22.28 5.17 -14.92
CA ILE A 272 22.87 6.11 -13.94
C ILE A 272 24.10 6.82 -14.53
N ALA A 273 24.97 6.09 -15.23
CA ALA A 273 26.16 6.67 -15.87
C ALA A 273 25.78 7.70 -16.94
N GLU A 274 24.81 7.38 -17.79
CA GLU A 274 24.27 8.31 -18.80
C GLU A 274 23.66 9.56 -18.17
N LEU A 275 22.86 9.40 -17.11
CA LEU A 275 22.29 10.52 -16.37
C LEU A 275 23.38 11.45 -15.83
N LYS A 276 24.39 10.90 -15.16
CA LYS A 276 25.53 11.69 -14.64
C LYS A 276 26.24 12.45 -15.76
N ASN A 277 26.49 11.80 -16.89
CA ASN A 277 27.11 12.44 -18.06
C ASN A 277 26.27 13.59 -18.62
N ARG A 278 24.95 13.42 -18.73
CA ARG A 278 24.02 14.46 -19.20
C ARG A 278 23.98 15.66 -18.24
N ILE A 279 23.91 15.41 -16.93
CA ILE A 279 23.97 16.46 -15.91
C ILE A 279 25.27 17.25 -16.02
N ASN A 280 26.42 16.56 -16.07
CA ASN A 280 27.72 17.20 -16.19
C ASN A 280 27.85 18.04 -17.47
N LYS A 281 27.35 17.54 -18.60
CA LYS A 281 27.35 18.27 -19.87
C LYS A 281 26.46 19.51 -19.83
N TYR A 282 25.34 19.46 -19.12
CA TYR A 282 24.47 20.60 -18.91
C TYR A 282 25.13 21.68 -18.04
N LEU A 283 25.72 21.28 -16.90
CA LEU A 283 26.43 22.18 -16.01
C LEU A 283 27.58 22.90 -16.72
N LYS A 284 28.40 22.16 -17.49
CA LYS A 284 29.50 22.73 -18.29
C LYS A 284 29.07 23.67 -19.44
N LYS A 285 27.79 23.67 -19.82
CA LYS A 285 27.24 24.58 -20.84
C LYS A 285 26.59 25.83 -20.23
N ALA A 286 26.39 25.83 -18.91
CA ALA A 286 25.81 26.94 -18.17
C ALA A 286 26.89 27.87 -17.59
N ASP A 287 28.14 27.42 -17.58
CA ASP A 287 29.36 28.22 -17.38
C ASP A 287 29.86 28.79 -18.72
#